data_AF-A0A2N7NGT3-F1
#
_entry.id   AF-A0A2N7NGT3-F1
#
_cell.length_a   1.000
_cell.length_b   1.000
_cell.length_c   1.000
_cell.angle_alpha   90.00
_cell.angle_beta   90.00
_cell.angle_gamma   90.00
#
_symmetry.space_group_name_H-M   'P 1'
#
loop_
_entity.id
_entity.type
_entity.pdbx_description
1 polymer ?
#
loop_
_entity_poly.entity_id
_entity_poly.type
_entity_poly.pdbx_seq_one_letter_code
_entity_poly.pdbx_strand_id
1 'polypeptide(L)'
;MLKYDMNRIEGLELSALIEEVKSKGFRYSKELSNYIIRNKLKQKYPNISGVVKMEKSGEQWNFSGGFPKRIYGIICSELNLSDQGTTAKAVGFKSFKEIDGLF
;
A
#
# COMPACT_ATOMS: atom_id res chain seq x y z
N MET A 1 -22.07 -2.45 -4.90
CA MET A 1 -21.69 -1.37 -3.96
C MET A 1 -20.18 -1.44 -3.78
N LEU A 2 -19.43 -0.36 -3.98
CA LEU A 2 -18.02 -0.36 -3.61
C LEU A 2 -17.94 -0.43 -2.08
N LYS A 3 -17.30 -1.47 -1.54
CA LYS A 3 -17.19 -1.74 -0.09
C LYS A 3 -16.49 -0.59 0.66
N TYR A 4 -15.79 0.27 -0.06
CA TYR A 4 -15.07 1.44 0.43
C TYR A 4 -15.43 2.66 -0.40
N ASP A 5 -15.52 3.84 0.24
CA ASP A 5 -15.77 5.14 -0.41
C ASP A 5 -14.53 5.61 -1.20
N MET A 6 -14.19 4.87 -2.24
CA MET A 6 -13.01 5.05 -3.08
C MET A 6 -13.44 5.18 -4.52
N ASN A 7 -12.57 5.74 -5.38
CA ASN A 7 -12.90 5.77 -6.79
C ASN A 7 -12.93 4.34 -7.35
N ARG A 8 -13.67 4.14 -8.45
CA ARG A 8 -13.92 2.80 -9.01
C ARG A 8 -12.64 2.02 -9.30
N ILE A 9 -11.57 2.69 -9.77
CA ILE A 9 -10.31 2.05 -10.14
C ILE A 9 -9.57 1.59 -8.89
N GLU A 10 -9.44 2.45 -7.87
CA GLU A 10 -8.79 2.09 -6.61
C GLU A 10 -9.52 0.95 -5.90
N GLY A 11 -10.86 0.94 -5.92
CA GLY A 11 -11.65 -0.13 -5.33
C GLY A 11 -11.46 -1.49 -6.02
N LEU A 12 -11.32 -1.49 -7.35
CA LEU A 12 -11.02 -2.69 -8.13
C LEU A 12 -9.60 -3.20 -7.85
N GLU A 13 -8.60 -2.31 -7.86
CA GLU A 13 -7.21 -2.66 -7.54
C GLU A 13 -7.08 -3.20 -6.12
N LEU A 14 -7.75 -2.59 -5.16
CA LEU A 14 -7.73 -3.02 -3.76
C LEU A 14 -8.35 -4.41 -3.59
N SER A 15 -9.50 -4.65 -4.22
CA SER A 15 -10.16 -5.96 -4.16
C SER A 15 -9.27 -7.04 -4.79
N ALA A 16 -8.70 -6.78 -5.98
CA ALA A 16 -7.81 -7.70 -6.66
C ALA A 16 -6.51 -7.96 -5.87
N LEU A 17 -5.95 -6.94 -5.22
CA LEU A 17 -4.79 -7.10 -4.35
C LEU A 17 -5.12 -8.01 -3.16
N ILE A 18 -6.22 -7.74 -2.45
CA ILE A 18 -6.65 -8.53 -1.29
C ILE A 18 -6.83 -9.99 -1.69
N GLU A 19 -7.52 -10.28 -2.81
CA GLU A 19 -7.68 -11.65 -3.30
C GLU A 19 -6.34 -12.32 -3.63
N GLU A 20 -5.42 -11.62 -4.29
CA GLU A 20 -4.09 -12.15 -4.64
C GLU A 20 -3.29 -12.53 -3.38
N VAL A 21 -3.33 -11.70 -2.34
CA VAL A 21 -2.47 -11.86 -1.15
C VAL A 21 -3.13 -12.58 0.01
N LYS A 22 -4.46 -12.74 0.03
CA LYS A 22 -5.19 -13.45 1.10
C LYS A 22 -4.71 -14.89 1.28
N SER A 23 -4.35 -15.55 0.18
CA SER A 23 -3.79 -16.92 0.21
C SER A 23 -2.34 -17.02 0.70
N LYS A 24 -1.64 -15.88 0.85
CA LYS A 24 -0.22 -15.84 1.23
C LYS A 24 0.01 -15.91 2.74
N GLY A 25 -1.04 -15.74 3.56
CA GLY A 25 -0.95 -15.89 5.02
C GLY A 25 -0.04 -14.87 5.70
N PHE A 26 0.08 -13.66 5.14
CA PHE A 26 0.88 -12.60 5.74
C PHE A 26 0.39 -12.27 7.14
N ARG A 27 1.34 -12.02 8.05
CA ARG A 27 1.07 -11.62 9.43
C ARG A 27 1.39 -10.15 9.66
N TYR A 28 2.35 -9.61 8.90
CA TYR A 28 2.82 -8.24 9.03
C TYR A 28 2.69 -7.48 7.71
N SER A 29 2.35 -6.20 7.80
CA SER A 29 2.22 -5.32 6.63
C SER A 29 3.53 -5.13 5.85
N LYS A 30 4.69 -5.28 6.50
CA LYS A 30 6.00 -5.28 5.85
C LYS A 30 6.14 -6.43 4.83
N GLU A 31 5.53 -7.59 5.10
CA GLU A 31 5.56 -8.73 4.19
C GLU A 31 4.79 -8.43 2.91
N LEU A 32 3.63 -7.78 3.05
CA LEU A 32 2.86 -7.27 1.93
C LEU A 32 3.64 -6.24 1.11
N SER A 33 4.25 -5.25 1.75
CA SER A 33 5.07 -4.25 1.04
C SER A 33 6.25 -4.89 0.31
N ASN A 34 6.95 -5.82 0.96
CA ASN A 34 8.03 -6.58 0.31
C ASN A 34 7.52 -7.40 -0.87
N TYR A 35 6.34 -8.01 -0.77
CA TYR A 35 5.71 -8.75 -1.85
C TYR A 35 5.43 -7.87 -3.06
N ILE A 36 4.93 -6.65 -2.86
CA ILE A 36 4.66 -5.68 -3.93
C ILE A 36 5.93 -5.29 -4.65
N ILE A 37 7.00 -4.97 -3.90
CA ILE A 37 8.30 -4.59 -4.46
C ILE A 37 8.87 -5.75 -5.27
N ARG A 38 8.91 -6.96 -4.69
CA ARG A 38 9.51 -8.16 -5.29
C ARG A 38 8.76 -8.61 -6.55
N ASN A 39 7.43 -8.55 -6.54
CA ASN A 39 6.60 -8.97 -7.67
C ASN A 39 6.33 -7.84 -8.67
N LYS A 40 6.98 -6.67 -8.49
CA LYS A 40 6.85 -5.50 -9.38
C LYS A 40 5.39 -5.11 -9.63
N LEU A 41 4.55 -5.23 -8.60
CA LEU A 41 3.10 -5.00 -8.71
C LEU A 41 2.73 -3.53 -8.91
N LYS A 42 3.73 -2.64 -8.99
CA LYS A 42 3.57 -1.24 -9.39
C LYS A 42 2.74 -1.06 -10.66
N GLN A 43 2.86 -1.99 -11.62
CA GLN A 43 2.10 -1.95 -12.87
C GLN A 43 0.68 -2.52 -12.74
N LYS A 44 0.46 -3.45 -11.80
CA LYS A 44 -0.86 -4.05 -11.57
C LYS A 44 -1.78 -3.16 -10.73
N TYR A 45 -1.20 -2.43 -9.78
CA TYR A 45 -1.92 -1.61 -8.81
C TYR A 45 -1.39 -0.18 -8.73
N PRO A 46 -1.26 0.54 -9.87
CA PRO A 46 -0.57 1.83 -9.93
C PRO A 46 -1.31 2.96 -9.24
N ASN A 47 -2.62 2.84 -8.99
CA ASN A 47 -3.42 3.89 -8.35
C ASN A 47 -3.35 3.77 -6.81
N ILE A 48 -3.29 2.54 -6.29
CA ILE A 48 -3.30 2.30 -4.84
C ILE A 48 -1.90 2.11 -4.24
N SER A 49 -0.90 1.75 -5.04
CA SER A 49 0.48 1.55 -4.56
C SER A 49 1.40 2.65 -5.09
N GLY A 50 2.45 2.94 -4.33
CA GLY A 50 3.34 4.03 -4.67
C GLY A 50 4.50 4.21 -3.70
N VAL A 51 4.99 5.44 -3.65
CA VAL A 51 6.03 5.86 -2.73
C VAL A 51 5.39 6.58 -1.54
N VAL A 52 5.61 6.05 -0.35
CA VAL A 52 5.20 6.67 0.92
C VAL A 52 6.39 7.43 1.48
N LYS A 53 6.18 8.71 1.81
CA LYS A 53 7.16 9.48 2.57
C LYS A 53 6.99 9.13 4.04
N MET A 54 8.01 8.51 4.61
CA MET A 54 8.06 8.13 6.02
C MET A 54 8.85 9.16 6.81
N GLU A 55 8.44 9.42 8.05
CA GLU A 55 9.15 10.25 9.00
C GLU A 55 9.34 9.51 10.33
N LYS A 56 10.54 9.56 10.89
CA LYS A 56 10.83 9.10 12.25
C LYS A 56 11.93 9.96 12.87
N SER A 57 11.67 10.52 14.05
CA SER A 57 12.66 11.30 14.82
C SER A 57 13.31 12.44 14.02
N GLY A 58 12.56 13.09 13.12
CA GLY A 58 13.06 14.17 12.26
C GLY A 58 13.75 13.71 10.97
N GLU A 59 14.01 12.42 10.81
CA GLU A 59 14.50 11.85 9.55
C GLU A 59 13.34 11.48 8.64
N GLN A 60 13.45 11.82 7.35
CA GLN A 60 12.47 11.47 6.33
C GLN A 60 13.10 10.64 5.23
N TRP A 61 12.43 9.57 4.82
CA TRP A 61 12.85 8.73 3.69
C TRP A 61 11.66 8.29 2.85
N ASN A 62 11.95 7.94 1.59
CA ASN A 62 10.96 7.41 0.67
C ASN A 62 10.91 5.88 0.77
N PHE A 63 9.72 5.35 1.04
CA PHE A 63 9.44 3.93 1.06
C PHE A 63 8.65 3.54 -0.18
N SER A 64 9.31 2.87 -1.14
CA SER A 64 8.69 2.37 -2.36
C SER A 64 7.89 1.10 -2.09
N GLY A 65 6.68 0.97 -2.63
CA GLY A 65 5.80 -0.18 -2.40
C GLY A 65 4.91 -0.04 -1.16
N GLY A 66 4.63 1.21 -0.77
CA GLY A 66 3.67 1.53 0.28
C GLY A 66 2.29 1.90 -0.27
N PHE A 67 1.36 2.07 0.66
CA PHE A 67 -0.03 2.43 0.40
C PHE A 67 -0.39 3.74 1.12
N PRO A 68 -1.35 4.52 0.61
CA PRO A 68 -1.89 5.63 1.37
C PRO A 68 -2.58 5.10 2.64
N LYS A 69 -2.54 5.88 3.71
CA LYS A 69 -2.99 5.48 5.06
C LYS A 69 -4.38 4.81 5.08
N ARG A 70 -5.31 5.33 4.27
CA ARG A 70 -6.67 4.77 4.14
C ARG A 70 -6.67 3.35 3.59
N ILE A 71 -5.99 3.13 2.48
CA ILE A 71 -5.88 1.81 1.81
C ILE A 71 -5.10 0.84 2.69
N TYR A 72 -4.01 1.31 3.30
CA TYR A 72 -3.24 0.53 4.26
C TYR A 72 -4.13 0.00 5.42
N GLY A 73 -4.96 0.86 6.01
CA GLY A 73 -5.87 0.47 7.09
C GLY A 73 -6.88 -0.58 6.66
N ILE A 74 -7.45 -0.44 5.46
CA ILE A 74 -8.37 -1.42 4.88
C ILE A 74 -7.68 -2.77 4.69
N ILE A 75 -6.49 -2.78 4.06
CA ILE A 75 -5.76 -4.02 3.81
C ILE A 75 -5.40 -4.71 5.13
N CYS A 76 -4.95 -3.95 6.13
CA CYS A 76 -4.64 -4.52 7.45
C CYS A 76 -5.88 -5.12 8.12
N SER A 77 -7.03 -4.46 8.02
CA SER A 77 -8.29 -4.99 8.55
C SER A 77 -8.75 -6.26 7.83
N GLU A 78 -8.69 -6.30 6.50
CA GLU A 78 -9.17 -7.43 5.68
C GLU A 78 -8.25 -8.66 5.76
N LEU A 79 -6.95 -8.43 5.94
CA LEU A 79 -5.94 -9.49 6.03
C LEU A 79 -5.51 -9.79 7.48
N ASN A 80 -6.11 -9.13 8.47
CA ASN A 80 -5.76 -9.23 9.89
C ASN A 80 -4.25 -9.01 10.14
N LEU A 81 -3.66 -8.02 9.47
CA LEU A 81 -2.24 -7.70 9.60
C LEU A 81 -2.00 -6.88 10.86
N SER A 82 -0.98 -7.25 11.61
CA SER A 82 -0.49 -6.43 12.71
C SER A 82 0.55 -5.44 12.21
N ASP A 83 0.54 -4.23 12.76
CA ASP A 83 1.69 -3.35 12.66
C ASP A 83 2.83 -3.86 13.58
N GLN A 84 4.07 -3.55 13.24
CA GLN A 84 5.24 -3.94 14.05
C GLN A 84 5.58 -2.89 15.11
N GLY A 85 4.61 -2.08 15.56
CA GLY A 85 4.84 -1.06 16.60
C GLY A 85 5.87 0.00 16.21
N THR A 86 6.01 0.31 14.91
CA THR A 86 6.95 1.35 14.47
C THR A 86 6.44 2.74 14.84
N THR A 87 7.31 3.59 15.37
CA THR A 87 7.01 5.01 15.60
C THR A 87 7.10 5.85 14.32
N ALA A 88 7.48 5.23 13.20
CA ALA A 88 7.55 5.91 11.91
C ALA A 88 6.15 6.25 11.38
N LYS A 89 5.96 7.48 10.91
CA LYS A 89 4.68 7.98 10.40
C LYS A 89 4.75 8.18 8.89
N ALA A 90 3.68 7.80 8.19
CA ALA A 90 3.50 8.20 6.81
C ALA A 90 3.08 9.68 6.77
N VAL A 91 3.94 10.53 6.24
CA VAL A 91 3.74 11.99 6.12
C VAL A 91 3.42 12.42 4.69
N GLY A 92 3.50 11.52 3.71
CA GLY A 92 3.11 11.77 2.34
C GLY A 92 2.94 10.49 1.53
N PHE A 93 2.24 10.58 0.42
CA PHE A 93 2.05 9.48 -0.53
C PHE A 93 2.01 10.02 -1.95
N LYS A 94 2.64 9.30 -2.88
CA LYS A 94 2.52 9.53 -4.32
C LYS A 94 2.35 8.19 -5.01
N SER A 95 1.27 8.04 -5.79
CA SER A 95 0.96 6.79 -6.48
C SER A 95 1.96 6.51 -7.62
N PHE A 96 2.17 5.24 -7.97
CA PHE A 96 3.01 4.91 -9.11
C PHE A 96 2.45 5.45 -10.42
N LYS A 97 1.13 5.57 -10.56
CA LYS A 97 0.51 6.22 -11.71
C LYS A 97 0.95 7.68 -11.87
N GLU A 98 1.02 8.43 -10.77
CA GLU A 98 1.49 9.82 -10.77
C GLU A 98 2.99 9.95 -10.97
N ILE A 99 3.76 8.91 -10.66
CA ILE A 99 5.23 8.87 -10.86
C ILE A 99 5.56 8.47 -12.30
N ASP A 100 4.91 7.43 -12.83
CA ASP A 100 5.14 6.91 -14.19
C ASP A 100 4.55 7.86 -15.24
N GLY A 101 3.51 8.63 -14.93
CA GLY A 101 2.96 9.67 -15.83
C GLY A 101 3.81 10.94 -15.97
N LEU A 102 5.00 10.99 -15.34
CA LEU A 102 5.97 12.09 -15.45
C LEU A 102 7.11 11.81 -16.45
N PHE A 103 7.01 10.73 -17.24
CA PHE A 103 8.00 10.34 -18.24
C PHE A 103 7.36 9.97 -19.58
#